data_AF-A0A149U8Z6-F1
#
_entry.id   AF-A0A149U8Z6-F1
#
_cell.length_a   1.000
_cell.length_b   1.000
_cell.length_c   1.000
_cell.angle_alpha   90.00
_cell.angle_beta   90.00
_cell.angle_gamma   90.00
#
_symmetry.space_group_name_H-M   'P 1'
#
loop_
_entity.id
_entity.type
_entity.pdbx_description
1 polymer ?
#
loop_
_entity_poly.entity_id
_entity_poly.type
_entity_poly.pdbx_seq_one_letter_code
_entity_poly.pdbx_strand_id
1 'polypeptide(L)'
;MTEFSEKMFYLYLQISLQGLDLIDGAGRADSVISDPRILTHMHPIFARRMLHDPLYYAPLPSIAPLVNTTIGISVLNEMTRAQKETPSDDGRVYVHLGSASAMAKHYGVSRGNIARLLSKVQKAGHYGQNDSGTWVSAQLLRDHHLLQALKMAHSATAYIEAQQMRTRELLHQ
;
A
#
# COMPACT_ATOMS: atom_id res chain seq x y z
N MET A 1 -2.35 -0.03 22.86
CA MET A 1 -1.48 -0.47 21.76
C MET A 1 -0.44 -1.40 22.36
N THR A 2 -0.20 -2.57 21.77
CA THR A 2 0.87 -3.46 22.27
C THR A 2 2.23 -2.97 21.77
N GLU A 3 3.31 -3.28 22.48
CA GLU A 3 4.69 -2.99 22.04
C GLU A 3 4.95 -3.56 20.63
N PHE A 4 4.42 -4.75 20.35
CA PHE A 4 4.48 -5.35 19.02
C PHE A 4 3.80 -4.49 17.95
N SER A 5 2.58 -4.02 18.19
CA SER A 5 1.87 -3.17 17.23
C SER A 5 2.62 -1.87 16.96
N GLU A 6 3.15 -1.23 18.01
CA GLU A 6 3.95 -0.01 17.87
C GLU A 6 5.20 -0.25 17.02
N LYS A 7 5.95 -1.32 17.31
CA LYS A 7 7.13 -1.70 16.51
C LYS A 7 6.79 -1.94 15.04
N MET A 8 5.65 -2.56 14.75
CA MET A 8 5.18 -2.76 13.38
C MET A 8 4.81 -1.45 12.68
N PHE A 9 4.22 -0.49 13.39
CA PHE A 9 3.98 0.85 12.83
C PHE A 9 5.28 1.59 12.53
N TYR A 10 6.26 1.53 13.43
CA TYR A 10 7.58 2.13 13.19
C TYR A 10 8.29 1.50 11.99
N LEU A 11 8.26 0.17 11.89
CA LEU A 11 8.79 -0.54 10.72
C LEU A 11 8.10 -0.08 9.42
N TYR A 12 6.77 0.02 9.43
CA TYR A 12 6.01 0.47 8.28
C TYR A 12 6.39 1.90 7.84
N LEU A 13 6.51 2.83 8.80
CA LEU A 13 6.90 4.21 8.50
C LEU A 13 8.33 4.27 7.97
N GLN A 14 9.26 3.53 8.58
CA GLN A 14 10.64 3.45 8.12
C GLN A 14 10.75 2.93 6.68
N ILE A 15 10.05 1.84 6.35
CA ILE A 15 10.00 1.31 4.96
C ILE A 15 9.40 2.33 4.00
N SER A 16 8.39 3.09 4.44
CA SER A 16 7.76 4.12 3.62
C SER A 16 8.73 5.27 3.32
N LEU A 17 9.56 5.67 4.29
CA LEU A 17 10.62 6.66 4.09
C LEU A 17 11.73 6.15 3.17
N GLN A 18 12.16 4.90 3.33
CA GLN A 18 13.10 4.27 2.39
C GLN A 18 12.54 4.27 0.96
N GLY A 19 11.26 3.97 0.78
CA GLY A 19 10.59 4.04 -0.51
C GLY A 19 10.59 5.45 -1.11
N LEU A 20 10.40 6.49 -0.29
CA LEU A 20 10.51 7.89 -0.72
C LEU A 20 11.94 8.26 -1.12
N ASP A 21 12.94 7.81 -0.35
CA ASP A 21 14.34 8.08 -0.65
C ASP A 21 14.82 7.39 -1.93
N LEU A 22 14.22 6.26 -2.33
CA LEU A 22 14.47 5.66 -3.65
C LEU A 22 13.98 6.54 -4.81
N ILE A 23 13.05 7.48 -4.55
CA ILE A 23 12.51 8.39 -5.57
C ILE A 23 13.36 9.66 -5.67
N ASP A 24 13.72 10.27 -4.53
CA ASP A 24 14.32 11.61 -4.50
C ASP A 24 15.67 11.73 -3.76
N GLY A 25 16.14 10.67 -3.10
CA GLY A 25 17.43 10.64 -2.42
C GLY A 25 17.54 11.53 -1.18
N ALA A 26 16.44 11.95 -0.55
CA ALA A 26 16.51 12.95 0.53
C ALA A 26 17.04 12.43 1.89
N GLY A 27 17.44 11.16 2.01
CA GLY A 27 18.12 10.61 3.20
C GLY A 27 17.27 10.54 4.46
N ARG A 28 15.94 10.38 4.33
CA ARG A 28 15.01 10.31 5.46
C ARG A 28 15.22 9.06 6.30
N ALA A 29 15.57 7.94 5.68
CA ALA A 29 15.84 6.68 6.36
C ALA A 29 17.06 6.78 7.29
N ASP A 30 18.14 7.41 6.83
CA ASP A 30 19.35 7.63 7.64
C ASP A 30 19.05 8.56 8.82
N SER A 31 18.27 9.61 8.58
CA SER A 31 17.78 10.49 9.63
C SER A 31 17.01 9.72 10.72
N VAL A 32 16.11 8.81 10.34
CA VAL A 32 15.37 7.99 11.31
C VAL A 32 16.25 6.98 12.04
N ILE A 33 17.26 6.41 11.38
CA ILE A 33 18.24 5.53 12.05
C ILE A 33 19.02 6.31 13.11
N SER A 34 19.38 7.57 12.82
CA SER A 34 20.12 8.42 13.75
C SER A 34 19.28 8.93 14.93
N ASP A 35 17.98 9.21 14.71
CA ASP A 35 17.04 9.58 15.76
C ASP A 35 15.67 8.89 15.59
N PRO A 36 15.52 7.66 16.12
CA PRO A 36 14.27 6.89 15.99
C PRO A 36 13.04 7.56 16.61
N ARG A 37 13.22 8.52 17.55
CA ARG A 37 12.12 9.25 18.21
C ARG A 37 11.28 10.07 17.23
N ILE A 38 11.82 10.40 16.04
CA ILE A 38 11.05 11.02 14.95
C ILE A 38 9.80 10.18 14.63
N LEU A 39 9.90 8.85 14.69
CA LEU A 39 8.77 7.95 14.39
C LEU A 39 7.63 8.08 15.42
N THR A 40 7.95 8.40 16.68
CA THR A 40 6.95 8.66 17.72
C THR A 40 6.11 9.90 17.42
N HIS A 41 6.71 10.94 16.82
CA HIS A 41 5.96 12.12 16.36
C HIS A 41 5.26 11.85 15.02
N MET A 42 5.90 11.13 14.11
CA MET A 42 5.39 10.87 12.76
C MET A 42 4.13 10.00 12.78
N HIS A 43 4.08 8.97 13.63
CA HIS A 43 2.98 8.02 13.70
C HIS A 43 1.58 8.68 13.88
N PRO A 44 1.32 9.51 14.90
CA PRO A 44 0.01 10.13 15.08
C PRO A 44 -0.35 11.11 13.96
N ILE A 45 0.63 11.77 13.33
CA ILE A 45 0.41 12.68 12.20
C ILE A 45 -0.02 11.87 10.97
N PHE A 46 0.74 10.83 10.64
CA PHE A 46 0.43 9.92 9.54
C PHE A 46 -0.95 9.27 9.71
N ALA A 47 -1.22 8.70 10.90
CA ALA A 47 -2.50 8.04 11.19
C ALA A 47 -3.68 9.01 11.02
N ARG A 48 -3.58 10.24 11.54
CA ARG A 48 -4.62 11.27 11.38
C ARG A 48 -4.86 11.59 9.91
N ARG A 49 -3.80 11.80 9.14
CA ARG A 49 -3.90 12.10 7.69
C ARG A 49 -4.59 10.99 6.93
N MET A 50 -4.20 9.75 7.17
CA MET A 50 -4.80 8.56 6.55
C MET A 50 -6.28 8.40 6.91
N LEU A 51 -6.66 8.64 8.16
CA LEU A 51 -8.05 8.53 8.63
C LEU A 51 -8.97 9.62 8.05
N HIS A 52 -8.41 10.80 7.73
CA HIS A 52 -9.18 11.91 7.15
C HIS A 52 -9.18 11.94 5.63
N ASP A 53 -8.40 11.08 4.95
CA ASP A 53 -8.37 11.03 3.50
C ASP A 53 -9.58 10.24 2.96
N PRO A 54 -10.44 10.86 2.12
CA PRO A 54 -11.64 10.24 1.58
C PRO A 54 -11.43 8.91 0.88
N LEU A 55 -10.28 8.71 0.25
CA LEU A 55 -10.02 7.49 -0.51
C LEU A 55 -9.86 6.26 0.38
N TYR A 56 -9.62 6.43 1.69
CA TYR A 56 -9.54 5.31 2.64
C TYR A 56 -10.89 4.87 3.20
N TYR A 57 -11.85 5.79 3.36
CA TYR A 57 -13.20 5.42 3.81
C TYR A 57 -14.23 5.28 2.66
N ALA A 58 -13.93 5.81 1.48
CA ALA A 58 -14.70 5.65 0.25
C ALA A 58 -13.77 5.29 -0.93
N PRO A 59 -13.26 4.03 -0.97
CA PRO A 59 -12.31 3.62 -2.00
C PRO A 59 -12.94 3.64 -3.40
N LEU A 60 -12.09 3.87 -4.41
CA LEU A 60 -12.51 3.85 -5.81
C LEU A 60 -13.14 2.49 -6.17
N PRO A 61 -14.19 2.47 -7.03
CA PRO A 61 -14.97 1.25 -7.28
C PRO A 61 -14.14 0.04 -7.73
N SER A 62 -13.04 0.26 -8.45
CA SER A 62 -12.20 -0.82 -8.97
C SER A 62 -11.43 -1.57 -7.89
N ILE A 63 -11.03 -0.88 -6.83
CA ILE A 63 -10.24 -1.42 -5.70
C ILE A 63 -11.09 -1.68 -4.46
N ALA A 64 -12.29 -1.11 -4.38
CA ALA A 64 -13.23 -1.27 -3.26
C ALA A 64 -13.46 -2.74 -2.83
N PRO A 65 -13.52 -3.74 -3.73
CA PRO A 65 -13.65 -5.15 -3.33
C PRO A 65 -12.49 -5.69 -2.46
N LEU A 66 -11.34 -5.03 -2.47
CA LEU A 66 -10.09 -5.48 -1.85
C LEU A 66 -9.69 -4.64 -0.63
N VAL A 67 -9.86 -3.31 -0.69
CA VAL A 67 -9.30 -2.38 0.32
C VAL A 67 -9.76 -2.67 1.76
N ASN A 68 -11.02 -3.09 1.96
CA ASN A 68 -11.58 -3.35 3.30
C ASN A 68 -11.41 -4.81 3.77
N THR A 69 -10.40 -5.50 3.28
CA THR A 69 -10.18 -6.93 3.58
C THR A 69 -8.78 -7.15 4.12
N THR A 70 -8.61 -8.15 4.98
CA THR A 70 -7.34 -8.40 5.69
C THR A 70 -6.13 -8.55 4.75
N ILE A 71 -6.34 -9.10 3.54
CA ILE A 71 -5.25 -9.41 2.59
C ILE A 71 -5.45 -8.78 1.21
N GLY A 72 -6.49 -7.95 1.03
CA GLY A 72 -6.81 -7.41 -0.30
C GLY A 72 -5.78 -6.42 -0.83
N ILE A 73 -5.19 -5.59 0.04
CA ILE A 73 -4.07 -4.72 -0.34
C ILE A 73 -2.85 -5.56 -0.78
N SER A 74 -2.59 -6.69 -0.11
CA SER A 74 -1.51 -7.60 -0.53
C SER A 74 -1.78 -8.22 -1.90
N VAL A 75 -3.02 -8.62 -2.18
CA VAL A 75 -3.43 -9.11 -3.51
C VAL A 75 -3.28 -8.02 -4.58
N LEU A 76 -3.65 -6.77 -4.29
CA LEU A 76 -3.42 -5.63 -5.20
C LEU A 76 -1.93 -5.41 -5.48
N ASN A 77 -1.09 -5.52 -4.45
CA ASN A 77 0.37 -5.42 -4.62
C ASN A 77 0.90 -6.52 -5.54
N GLU A 78 0.42 -7.76 -5.42
CA GLU A 78 0.80 -8.85 -6.34
C GLU A 78 0.32 -8.60 -7.76
N MET A 79 -0.92 -8.16 -7.95
CA MET A 79 -1.46 -7.81 -9.27
C MET A 79 -0.62 -6.73 -9.95
N THR A 80 -0.22 -5.71 -9.19
CA THR A 80 0.60 -4.59 -9.68
C THR A 80 2.03 -5.02 -9.98
N ARG A 81 2.65 -5.80 -9.08
CA ARG A 81 4.00 -6.35 -9.26
C ARG A 81 4.09 -7.31 -10.44
N ALA A 82 3.01 -8.03 -10.72
CA ALA A 82 2.92 -9.01 -11.80
C ALA A 82 2.66 -8.37 -13.18
N GLN A 83 2.43 -7.05 -13.25
CA GLN A 83 2.33 -6.32 -14.51
C GLN A 83 3.64 -6.44 -15.30
N LYS A 84 3.54 -6.85 -16.56
CA LYS A 84 4.67 -6.92 -17.51
C LYS A 84 4.45 -6.12 -18.77
N GLU A 85 3.19 -5.84 -19.10
CA GLU A 85 2.78 -5.29 -20.38
C GLU A 85 2.12 -3.93 -20.21
N THR A 86 2.17 -3.13 -21.28
CA THR A 86 1.31 -1.97 -21.44
C THR A 86 -0.14 -2.44 -21.65
N PRO A 87 -1.14 -1.63 -21.24
CA PRO A 87 -2.53 -1.97 -21.50
C PRO A 87 -2.81 -2.22 -22.99
N SER A 88 -3.56 -3.27 -23.29
CA SER A 88 -4.14 -3.49 -24.62
C SER A 88 -5.27 -2.48 -24.90
N ASP A 89 -5.72 -2.40 -26.15
CA ASP A 89 -6.79 -1.49 -26.57
C ASP A 89 -8.12 -1.72 -25.82
N ASP A 90 -8.37 -2.95 -25.33
CA ASP A 90 -9.53 -3.30 -24.50
C ASP A 90 -9.34 -2.98 -23.00
N GLY A 91 -8.23 -2.33 -22.64
CA GLY A 91 -7.92 -1.90 -21.28
C GLY A 91 -7.48 -3.02 -20.35
N ARG A 92 -7.18 -4.22 -20.86
CA ARG A 92 -6.62 -5.33 -20.08
C ARG A 92 -5.11 -5.24 -19.97
N VAL A 93 -4.59 -5.76 -18.88
CA VAL A 93 -3.16 -5.91 -18.62
C VAL A 93 -2.94 -7.35 -18.19
N TYR A 94 -2.18 -8.10 -18.99
CA TYR A 94 -1.85 -9.49 -18.66
C TYR A 94 -0.79 -9.53 -17.55
N VAL A 95 -1.05 -10.41 -16.57
CA VAL A 95 -0.25 -10.52 -15.35
C VAL A 95 0.10 -11.97 -15.08
N HIS A 96 1.32 -12.21 -14.59
CA HIS A 96 1.72 -13.52 -14.12
C HIS A 96 1.41 -13.68 -12.63
N LEU A 97 0.12 -13.83 -12.30
CA LEU A 97 -0.32 -14.02 -10.92
C LEU A 97 -0.15 -15.49 -10.50
N GLY A 98 0.36 -15.71 -9.29
CA GLY A 98 0.43 -17.05 -8.70
C GLY A 98 -0.96 -17.67 -8.53
N SER A 99 -1.02 -19.01 -8.41
CA SER A 99 -2.31 -19.68 -8.18
C SER A 99 -2.96 -19.23 -6.86
N ALA A 100 -4.29 -19.35 -6.76
CA ALA A 100 -5.00 -19.07 -5.51
C ALA A 100 -4.46 -19.88 -4.32
N SER A 101 -3.94 -21.09 -4.57
CA SER A 101 -3.29 -21.92 -3.55
C SER A 101 -1.92 -21.38 -3.12
N ALA A 102 -1.13 -20.88 -4.07
CA ALA A 102 0.16 -20.25 -3.77
C ALA A 102 -0.03 -18.97 -2.94
N MET A 103 -0.98 -18.11 -3.35
CA MET A 103 -1.31 -16.90 -2.59
C MET A 103 -1.85 -17.21 -1.19
N ALA A 104 -2.74 -18.21 -1.07
CA ALA A 104 -3.28 -18.64 0.21
C ALA A 104 -2.17 -19.09 1.18
N LYS A 105 -1.23 -19.92 0.69
CA LYS A 105 -0.06 -20.35 1.46
C LYS A 105 0.83 -19.17 1.86
N HIS A 106 1.12 -18.27 0.93
CA HIS A 106 1.99 -17.13 1.17
C HIS A 106 1.44 -16.16 2.23
N TYR A 107 0.13 -15.88 2.21
CA TYR A 107 -0.51 -14.96 3.14
C TYR A 107 -1.13 -15.61 4.38
N GLY A 108 -0.95 -16.92 4.57
CA GLY A 108 -1.50 -17.63 5.74
C GLY A 108 -3.03 -17.62 5.81
N VAL A 109 -3.72 -17.62 4.66
CA VAL A 109 -5.18 -17.59 4.57
C VAL A 109 -5.72 -18.83 3.85
N SER A 110 -7.02 -19.09 3.95
CA SER A 110 -7.63 -20.19 3.20
C SER A 110 -7.71 -19.89 1.69
N ARG A 111 -7.59 -20.94 0.86
CA ARG A 111 -7.84 -20.87 -0.59
C ARG A 111 -9.19 -20.24 -0.94
N GLY A 112 -10.22 -20.58 -0.16
CA GLY A 112 -11.56 -20.03 -0.34
C GLY A 112 -11.63 -18.52 -0.08
N ASN A 113 -10.78 -17.98 0.81
CA ASN A 113 -10.68 -16.53 1.03
C ASN A 113 -10.16 -15.82 -0.22
N ILE A 114 -9.06 -16.31 -0.79
CA ILE A 114 -8.49 -15.79 -2.04
C ILE A 114 -9.49 -15.89 -3.20
N ALA A 115 -10.11 -17.07 -3.38
CA ALA A 115 -11.09 -17.28 -4.45
C ALA A 115 -12.29 -16.33 -4.34
N ARG A 116 -12.81 -16.08 -3.14
CA ARG A 116 -13.88 -15.10 -2.93
C ARG A 116 -13.46 -13.68 -3.29
N LEU A 117 -12.24 -13.27 -2.92
CA LEU A 117 -11.74 -11.94 -3.27
C LEU A 117 -11.60 -11.78 -4.78
N LEU A 118 -10.94 -12.72 -5.46
CA LEU A 118 -10.80 -12.69 -6.91
C LEU A 118 -12.16 -12.71 -7.61
N SER A 119 -13.14 -13.48 -7.11
CA SER A 119 -14.49 -13.49 -7.65
C SER A 119 -15.19 -12.14 -7.52
N LYS A 120 -14.99 -11.39 -6.43
CA LYS A 120 -15.56 -10.04 -6.30
C LYS A 120 -14.94 -9.08 -7.31
N VAL A 121 -13.62 -9.14 -7.50
CA VAL A 121 -12.90 -8.31 -8.48
C VAL A 121 -13.33 -8.66 -9.91
N GLN A 122 -13.51 -9.95 -10.20
CA GLN A 122 -14.02 -10.44 -11.48
C GLN A 122 -15.45 -9.95 -11.76
N LYS A 123 -16.35 -10.02 -10.77
CA LYS A 123 -17.72 -9.50 -10.88
C LYS A 123 -17.75 -7.99 -11.11
N ALA A 124 -16.76 -7.27 -10.60
CA ALA A 124 -16.57 -5.84 -10.85
C ALA A 124 -15.90 -5.55 -12.23
N GLY A 125 -15.52 -6.57 -13.00
CA GLY A 125 -14.93 -6.42 -14.33
C GLY A 125 -13.43 -6.13 -14.34
N HIS A 126 -12.74 -6.30 -13.21
CA HIS A 126 -11.34 -5.88 -13.06
C HIS A 126 -10.32 -7.03 -12.99
N TYR A 127 -10.77 -8.28 -13.12
CA TYR A 127 -9.93 -9.48 -13.13
C TYR A 127 -10.57 -10.58 -13.98
N GLY A 128 -9.77 -11.38 -14.68
CA GLY A 128 -10.26 -12.54 -15.39
C GLY A 128 -9.16 -13.43 -15.96
N GLN A 129 -9.58 -14.51 -16.60
CA GLN A 129 -8.71 -15.43 -17.33
C GLN A 129 -9.32 -15.72 -18.70
N ASN A 130 -8.49 -15.81 -19.73
CA ASN A 130 -8.82 -16.25 -21.08
C ASN A 130 -7.64 -17.04 -21.68
N ASP A 131 -7.69 -17.34 -22.97
CA ASP A 131 -6.64 -18.11 -23.67
C ASP A 131 -5.26 -17.43 -23.64
N SER A 132 -5.23 -16.09 -23.56
CA SER A 132 -4.00 -15.30 -23.43
C SER A 132 -3.48 -15.25 -21.99
N GLY A 133 -4.24 -15.76 -21.02
CA GLY A 133 -3.83 -15.91 -19.63
C GLY A 133 -4.64 -15.07 -18.64
N THR A 134 -4.05 -14.79 -17.49
CA THR A 134 -4.68 -13.99 -16.43
C THR A 134 -4.49 -12.51 -16.71
N TRP A 135 -5.58 -11.74 -16.59
CA TRP A 135 -5.56 -10.31 -16.81
C TRP A 135 -6.21 -9.56 -15.65
N VAL A 136 -5.80 -8.31 -15.47
CA VAL A 136 -6.47 -7.30 -14.65
C VAL A 136 -6.76 -6.08 -15.49
N SER A 137 -7.74 -5.26 -15.11
CA SER A 137 -7.99 -4.01 -15.83
C SER A 137 -6.90 -2.98 -15.55
N ALA A 138 -6.54 -2.16 -16.53
CA ALA A 138 -5.66 -1.02 -16.35
C ALA A 138 -6.20 -0.01 -15.32
N GLN A 139 -7.53 0.12 -15.20
CA GLN A 139 -8.16 1.00 -14.20
C GLN A 139 -7.83 0.56 -12.77
N LEU A 140 -7.93 -0.73 -12.46
CA LEU A 140 -7.59 -1.27 -11.14
C LEU A 140 -6.12 -0.99 -10.78
N LEU A 141 -5.21 -1.11 -11.74
CA LEU A 141 -3.79 -0.79 -11.52
C LEU A 141 -3.56 0.71 -11.28
N ARG A 142 -4.20 1.58 -12.07
CA ARG A 142 -4.13 3.04 -11.86
C ARG A 142 -4.67 3.46 -10.50
N ASP A 143 -5.81 2.91 -10.09
CA ASP A 143 -6.44 3.25 -8.82
C ASP A 143 -5.61 2.75 -7.63
N HIS A 144 -4.95 1.59 -7.77
CA HIS A 144 -3.97 1.14 -6.78
C HIS A 144 -2.73 2.03 -6.73
N HIS A 145 -2.19 2.47 -7.88
CA HIS A 145 -1.08 3.41 -7.92
C HIS A 145 -1.44 4.73 -7.24
N LEU A 146 -2.66 5.24 -7.44
CA LEU A 146 -3.14 6.43 -6.74
C LEU A 146 -3.14 6.24 -5.22
N LEU A 147 -3.62 5.09 -4.73
CA LEU A 147 -3.62 4.77 -3.30
C LEU A 147 -2.19 4.69 -2.73
N GLN A 148 -1.25 4.11 -3.48
CA GLN A 148 0.16 4.09 -3.08
C GLN A 148 0.78 5.48 -3.08
N ALA A 149 0.49 6.30 -4.09
CA ALA A 149 1.00 7.67 -4.17
C ALA A 149 0.51 8.52 -2.99
N LEU A 150 -0.76 8.41 -2.61
CA LEU A 150 -1.32 9.12 -1.45
C LEU A 150 -0.66 8.67 -0.13
N LYS A 151 -0.49 7.37 0.05
CA LYS A 151 0.23 6.80 1.20
C LYS A 151 1.64 7.38 1.32
N MET A 152 2.34 7.52 0.18
CA MET A 152 3.69 8.11 0.14
C MET A 152 3.65 9.61 0.42
N ALA A 153 2.69 10.35 -0.14
CA ALA A 153 2.50 11.78 0.12
C ALA A 153 2.19 12.07 1.61
N HIS A 154 1.33 11.27 2.23
CA HIS A 154 1.04 11.36 3.67
C HIS A 154 2.26 11.02 4.51
N SER A 155 3.04 10.01 4.11
CA SER A 155 4.31 9.67 4.78
C SER A 155 5.31 10.82 4.70
N ALA A 156 5.50 11.41 3.52
CA ALA A 156 6.42 12.54 3.32
C ALA A 156 6.00 13.74 4.17
N THR A 157 4.71 14.08 4.17
CA THR A 157 4.19 15.21 4.94
C THR A 157 4.32 14.96 6.44
N ALA A 158 3.99 13.76 6.91
CA ALA A 158 4.12 13.39 8.32
C ALA A 158 5.58 13.46 8.80
N TYR A 159 6.55 13.09 7.96
CA TYR A 159 7.96 13.20 8.30
C TYR A 159 8.40 14.66 8.46
N ILE A 160 8.00 15.55 7.55
CA ILE A 160 8.35 16.98 7.62
C ILE A 160 7.81 17.60 8.91
N GLU A 161 6.55 17.35 9.24
CA GLU A 161 5.95 17.87 10.48
C GLU A 161 6.59 17.26 11.74
N ALA A 162 6.88 15.95 11.73
CA ALA A 162 7.56 15.27 12.82
C ALA A 162 8.95 15.85 13.09
N GLN A 163 9.71 16.17 12.02
CA GLN A 163 11.02 16.80 12.15
C GLN A 163 10.93 18.21 12.76
N GLN A 164 9.92 18.99 12.38
CA GLN A 164 9.67 20.30 12.98
C GLN A 164 9.33 20.19 14.48
N MET A 165 8.51 19.20 14.86
CA MET A 165 8.21 18.94 16.28
C MET A 165 9.47 18.54 17.04
N ARG A 166 10.24 17.58 16.52
CA ARG A 166 11.48 17.10 17.14
C ARG A 166 12.52 18.20 17.32
N THR A 167 12.66 19.07 16.32
CA THR A 167 13.56 20.23 16.37
C THR A 167 13.15 21.22 17.47
N ARG A 168 11.84 21.52 17.59
CA ARG A 168 11.35 22.40 18.66
C ARG A 168 11.60 21.84 20.04
N GLU A 169 11.43 20.53 20.24
CA GLU A 169 11.73 19.89 21.52
C GLU A 169 13.20 20.01 21.90
N LEU A 170 14.11 19.84 20.94
CA LEU A 170 15.55 20.01 21.17
C LEU A 170 15.95 21.44 21.53
N LEU A 171 15.19 22.45 21.06
CA LEU A 171 15.44 23.87 21.38
C LEU A 171 14.89 24.29 22.77
N HIS A 172 14.04 23.46 23.38
CA HIS A 172 13.41 23.72 24.67
C HIS A 172 13.93 22.78 25.78
N GLN A 173 14.95 21.96 25.49
CA GLN A 173 15.70 21.13 26.44
C GLN A 173 17.02 21.81 26.82
#